data_AF-A0AB34AHQ3-F1
#
_entry.id   AF-A0AB34AHQ3-F1
#
_cell.length_a   1.000
_cell.length_b   1.000
_cell.length_c   1.000
_cell.angle_alpha   90.00
_cell.angle_beta   90.00
_cell.angle_gamma   90.00
#
_symmetry.space_group_name_H-M   'P 1'
#
loop_
_entity.id
_entity.type
_entity.pdbx_description
1 polymer ?
#
loop_
_entity_poly.entity_id
_entity_poly.type
_entity_poly.pdbx_seq_one_letter_code
_entity_poly.pdbx_strand_id
1 'polypeptide(L)'
;MKANIFKQKVKKHLWFLNKKEKQQLDQVLSKVLDKNHEEELNRPIAFSNQFLKNYIFEEKVVSSAYFFMLLIGILITYIILLGLFLFALLTSLSSVQFFIKPEVDLSSIIVVLTLIGALLLLVISLYLIKVATGYFTKKLLEYKHNRAL
;
A
#
# COMPACT_ATOMS: atom_id res chain seq x y z
N MET A 1 -27.42 -1.74 8.05
CA MET A 1 -26.49 -0.58 8.07
C MET A 1 -26.79 0.33 6.86
N LYS A 2 -26.60 1.67 6.89
CA LYS A 2 -26.75 2.49 5.65
C LYS A 2 -25.77 1.99 4.57
N ALA A 3 -26.26 1.71 3.36
CA ALA A 3 -25.50 1.27 2.18
C ALA A 3 -24.15 1.99 1.98
N ASN A 4 -24.13 3.31 2.17
CA ASN A 4 -22.92 4.12 2.01
C ASN A 4 -21.84 3.79 3.07
N ILE A 5 -22.24 3.50 4.30
CA ILE A 5 -21.30 3.16 5.40
C ILE A 5 -20.71 1.77 5.16
N PHE A 6 -21.51 0.83 4.66
CA PHE A 6 -21.02 -0.49 4.24
C PHE A 6 -19.97 -0.38 3.13
N LYS A 7 -20.27 0.39 2.08
CA LYS A 7 -19.34 0.66 0.96
C LYS A 7 -18.01 1.23 1.45
N GLN A 8 -18.05 2.22 2.34
CA GLN A 8 -16.84 2.80 2.91
C GLN A 8 -16.03 1.79 3.73
N LYS A 9 -16.68 0.96 4.56
CA LYS A 9 -16.00 -0.08 5.34
C LYS A 9 -15.32 -1.13 4.47
N VAL A 10 -16.00 -1.63 3.43
CA VAL A 10 -15.44 -2.60 2.48
C VAL A 10 -14.27 -1.99 1.71
N LYS A 11 -14.41 -0.78 1.17
CA LYS A 11 -13.30 -0.08 0.48
C LYS A 11 -12.11 0.18 1.38
N LYS A 12 -12.35 0.52 2.65
CA LYS A 12 -11.28 0.71 3.64
C LYS A 12 -10.57 -0.61 3.95
N HIS A 13 -11.30 -1.71 4.06
CA HIS A 13 -10.69 -3.02 4.30
C HIS A 13 -9.85 -3.50 3.10
N LEU A 14 -10.34 -3.23 1.89
CA LEU A 14 -9.72 -3.64 0.62
C LEU A 14 -8.87 -2.53 -0.04
N TRP A 15 -8.30 -1.63 0.77
CA TRP A 15 -7.55 -0.46 0.28
C TRP A 15 -6.34 -0.84 -0.59
N PHE A 16 -5.76 -2.02 -0.32
CA PHE A 16 -4.56 -2.58 -0.97
C PHE A 16 -4.82 -3.18 -2.36
N LEU A 17 -6.08 -3.26 -2.81
CA LEU A 17 -6.41 -3.75 -4.15
C LEU A 17 -5.85 -2.85 -5.25
N ASN A 18 -5.46 -3.46 -6.37
CA ASN A 18 -5.00 -2.77 -7.57
C ASN A 18 -6.17 -2.07 -8.30
N LYS A 19 -5.88 -1.18 -9.26
CA LYS A 19 -6.89 -0.37 -9.97
C LYS A 19 -7.98 -1.23 -10.65
N LYS A 20 -7.58 -2.33 -11.30
CA LYS A 20 -8.52 -3.28 -11.96
C LYS A 20 -9.41 -4.00 -10.93
N GLU A 21 -8.82 -4.46 -9.84
CA GLU A 21 -9.52 -5.17 -8.76
C GLU A 21 -10.49 -4.25 -8.02
N LYS A 22 -10.15 -2.97 -7.86
CA LYS A 22 -11.05 -1.94 -7.32
C LYS A 22 -12.25 -1.69 -8.23
N GLN A 23 -12.07 -1.72 -9.54
CA GLN A 23 -13.18 -1.61 -10.50
C GLN A 23 -14.11 -2.83 -10.41
N GLN A 24 -13.55 -4.04 -10.30
CA GLN A 24 -14.32 -5.25 -10.08
C GLN A 24 -15.07 -5.21 -8.73
N LEU A 25 -14.42 -4.76 -7.67
CA LEU A 25 -15.05 -4.57 -6.37
C LEU A 25 -16.23 -3.59 -6.47
N ASP A 26 -16.07 -2.45 -7.13
CA ASP A 26 -17.14 -1.47 -7.29
C ASP A 26 -18.34 -2.04 -8.08
N GLN A 27 -18.08 -2.85 -9.11
CA GLN A 27 -19.14 -3.54 -9.86
C GLN A 27 -19.88 -4.56 -8.99
N VAL A 28 -19.17 -5.43 -8.27
CA VAL A 28 -19.80 -6.43 -7.39
C VAL A 28 -20.58 -5.74 -6.27
N LEU A 29 -20.02 -4.68 -5.68
CA LEU A 29 -20.66 -3.93 -4.60
C LEU A 29 -21.93 -3.21 -5.08
N SER A 30 -21.94 -2.65 -6.29
CA SER A 30 -23.14 -2.05 -6.89
C SER A 30 -24.26 -3.07 -7.11
N LYS A 31 -23.94 -4.29 -7.58
CA LYS A 31 -24.92 -5.37 -7.78
C LYS A 31 -25.54 -5.87 -6.48
N VAL A 32 -24.77 -5.93 -5.39
CA VAL A 32 -25.27 -6.38 -4.07
C VAL A 32 -26.14 -5.30 -3.42
N LEU A 33 -25.79 -4.03 -3.63
CA LEU A 33 -26.58 -2.89 -3.15
C LEU A 33 -27.93 -2.77 -3.86
N ASP A 34 -28.01 -3.04 -5.16
CA ASP A 34 -29.27 -3.01 -5.92
C ASP A 34 -30.25 -4.13 -5.52
N LYS A 35 -29.74 -5.26 -5.01
CA LYS A 35 -30.57 -6.42 -4.66
C LYS A 35 -31.16 -6.39 -3.24
N ASN A 36 -30.99 -5.31 -2.46
CA ASN A 36 -31.51 -5.18 -1.09
C ASN A 36 -31.27 -6.41 -0.20
N HIS A 37 -30.09 -7.06 -0.29
CA HIS A 37 -29.72 -8.15 0.60
C HIS A 37 -29.29 -7.57 1.96
N GLU A 38 -30.27 -7.23 2.81
CA GLU A 38 -30.05 -6.58 4.11
C GLU A 38 -29.19 -7.43 5.07
N GLU A 39 -29.20 -8.75 4.93
CA GLU A 39 -28.42 -9.67 5.76
C GLU A 39 -26.89 -9.59 5.49
N GLU A 40 -26.47 -9.42 4.23
CA GLU A 40 -25.05 -9.27 3.87
C GLU A 40 -24.51 -7.88 4.22
N LEU A 41 -25.38 -6.86 4.22
CA LEU A 41 -25.03 -5.46 4.53
C LEU A 41 -24.58 -5.21 5.98
N ASN A 42 -24.72 -6.21 6.87
CA ASN A 42 -24.26 -6.12 8.26
C ASN A 42 -22.88 -6.77 8.50
N ARG A 43 -22.30 -7.47 7.51
CA ARG A 43 -20.99 -8.15 7.65
C ARG A 43 -19.97 -7.72 6.58
N PRO A 44 -19.49 -6.47 6.61
CA PRO A 44 -18.53 -5.95 5.61
C PRO A 44 -17.21 -6.71 5.57
N ILE A 45 -16.78 -7.28 6.69
CA ILE A 45 -15.54 -8.07 6.78
C ILE A 45 -15.73 -9.44 6.09
N ALA A 46 -16.86 -10.10 6.32
CA ALA A 46 -17.16 -11.39 5.70
C ALA A 46 -17.27 -11.26 4.17
N PHE A 47 -17.98 -10.22 3.70
CA PHE A 47 -18.05 -9.89 2.28
C PHE A 47 -16.67 -9.64 1.66
N SER A 48 -15.82 -8.88 2.36
CA SER A 48 -14.47 -8.58 1.87
C SER A 48 -13.62 -9.84 1.74
N ASN A 49 -13.68 -10.75 2.72
CA ASN A 49 -12.97 -12.03 2.67
C ASN A 49 -13.50 -12.95 1.56
N GLN A 50 -14.82 -12.99 1.37
CA GLN A 50 -15.44 -13.78 0.30
C GLN A 50 -15.10 -13.23 -1.10
N PHE A 51 -15.09 -11.91 -1.27
CA PHE A 51 -14.65 -11.27 -2.51
C PHE A 51 -13.18 -11.61 -2.81
N LEU A 52 -12.30 -11.52 -1.82
CA LEU A 52 -10.90 -11.87 -1.98
C LEU A 52 -10.73 -13.35 -2.37
N LYS A 53 -11.44 -14.26 -1.71
CA LYS A 53 -11.43 -15.69 -2.05
C LYS A 53 -11.88 -15.95 -3.49
N ASN A 54 -13.02 -15.38 -3.89
CA ASN A 54 -13.66 -15.76 -5.15
C ASN A 54 -13.03 -15.09 -6.38
N TYR A 55 -12.41 -13.92 -6.22
CA TYR A 55 -11.95 -13.11 -7.36
C TYR A 55 -10.46 -12.80 -7.36
N ILE A 56 -9.75 -12.95 -6.24
CA ILE A 56 -8.40 -12.40 -6.07
C ILE A 56 -7.36 -13.45 -5.66
N PHE A 57 -7.71 -14.40 -4.79
CA PHE A 57 -6.81 -15.46 -4.34
C PHE A 57 -6.97 -16.70 -5.21
N GLU A 58 -5.89 -17.13 -5.84
CA GLU A 58 -5.82 -18.45 -6.48
C GLU A 58 -5.53 -19.49 -5.38
N GLU A 59 -6.32 -20.57 -5.34
CA GLU A 59 -6.06 -21.71 -4.46
C GLU A 59 -4.74 -22.37 -4.89
N LYS A 60 -3.69 -22.18 -4.09
CA LYS A 60 -2.35 -22.74 -4.33
C LYS A 60 -1.78 -23.30 -3.05
N VAL A 61 -1.17 -24.47 -3.11
CA VAL A 61 -0.46 -25.06 -1.96
C VAL A 61 0.76 -24.19 -1.64
N VAL A 62 0.71 -23.47 -0.51
CA VAL A 62 1.78 -22.58 -0.09
C VAL A 62 2.69 -23.27 0.93
N SER A 63 3.96 -23.48 0.57
CA SER A 63 4.95 -24.06 1.49
C SER A 63 5.40 -23.05 2.54
N SER A 64 5.73 -23.50 3.76
CA SER A 64 6.29 -22.66 4.84
C SER A 64 7.55 -21.90 4.41
N ALA A 65 8.35 -22.44 3.49
CA ALA A 65 9.53 -21.76 2.94
C ALA A 65 9.16 -20.46 2.18
N TYR A 66 8.02 -20.44 1.49
CA TYR A 66 7.50 -19.25 0.80
C TYR A 66 7.19 -18.13 1.78
N PHE A 67 6.63 -18.45 2.95
CA PHE A 67 6.34 -17.46 4.00
C PHE A 67 7.61 -16.82 4.55
N PHE A 68 8.65 -17.61 4.84
CA PHE A 68 9.93 -17.06 5.29
C PHE A 68 10.57 -16.17 4.22
N MET A 69 10.54 -16.59 2.95
CA MET A 69 11.05 -15.78 1.84
C MET A 69 10.28 -14.47 1.69
N LEU A 70 8.95 -14.52 1.84
CA LEU A 70 8.09 -13.34 1.83
C LEU A 70 8.41 -12.40 3.00
N LEU A 71 8.63 -12.93 4.21
CA LEU A 71 8.97 -12.15 5.40
C LEU A 71 10.32 -11.42 5.24
N ILE A 72 11.33 -12.13 4.71
CA ILE A 72 12.64 -11.56 4.38
C ILE A 72 12.51 -10.49 3.30
N GLY A 73 11.71 -10.75 2.26
CA GLY A 73 11.44 -9.78 1.20
C GLY A 73 10.78 -8.51 1.71
N ILE A 74 9.82 -8.63 2.63
CA ILE A 74 9.21 -7.49 3.34
C ILE A 74 10.30 -6.68 4.06
N LEU A 75 11.10 -7.35 4.88
CA LEU A 75 12.10 -6.71 5.72
C LEU A 75 13.11 -5.92 4.89
N ILE A 76 13.70 -6.56 3.88
CA ILE A 76 14.69 -5.92 2.99
C ILE A 76 14.06 -4.74 2.24
N THR A 77 12.85 -4.90 1.70
CA THR A 77 12.17 -3.84 0.96
C THR A 77 11.91 -2.62 1.83
N TYR A 78 11.47 -2.83 3.07
CA TYR A 78 11.25 -1.71 4.00
C TYR A 78 12.54 -1.04 4.45
N ILE A 79 13.64 -1.78 4.64
CA ILE A 79 14.95 -1.17 4.93
C ILE A 79 15.35 -0.22 3.79
N ILE A 80 15.23 -0.66 2.54
CA ILE A 80 15.58 0.15 1.37
C ILE A 80 14.67 1.38 1.27
N LEU A 81 13.35 1.20 1.37
CA LEU A 81 12.40 2.30 1.29
C LEU A 81 12.58 3.32 2.41
N LEU A 82 12.83 2.86 3.63
CA LEU A 82 13.06 3.72 4.78
C LEU A 82 14.40 4.45 4.65
N GLY A 83 15.44 3.80 4.14
CA GLY A 83 16.70 4.45 3.78
C GLY A 83 16.52 5.54 2.74
N LEU A 84 15.76 5.28 1.67
CA LEU A 84 15.45 6.25 0.62
C LEU A 84 14.65 7.44 1.16
N PHE A 85 13.66 7.17 2.04
CA PHE A 85 12.89 8.22 2.71
C PHE A 85 13.76 9.11 3.61
N LEU A 86 14.59 8.49 4.46
CA LEU A 86 15.50 9.23 5.34
C LEU A 86 16.53 10.01 4.55
N PHE A 87 17.08 9.45 3.48
CA PHE A 87 17.98 10.14 2.57
C PHE A 87 17.33 11.41 2.01
N ALA A 88 16.09 11.33 1.53
CA ALA A 88 15.34 12.49 1.03
C ALA A 88 15.23 13.60 2.09
N LEU A 89 14.88 13.23 3.34
CA LEU A 89 14.75 14.18 4.45
C LEU A 89 16.08 14.82 4.81
N LEU A 90 17.14 14.03 4.95
CA LEU A 90 18.47 14.52 5.30
C LEU A 90 19.03 15.44 4.22
N THR A 91 18.87 15.07 2.95
CA THR A 91 19.27 15.92 1.81
C THR A 91 18.49 17.22 1.76
N SER A 92 17.18 17.17 2.03
CA SER A 92 16.34 18.38 2.12
C SER A 92 16.81 19.29 3.27
N LEU A 93 17.05 18.72 4.44
CA LEU A 93 17.51 19.48 5.62
C LEU A 93 18.88 20.09 5.38
N SER A 94 19.81 19.31 4.82
CA SER A 94 21.17 19.76 4.47
C SER A 94 21.13 20.90 3.45
N SER A 95 20.26 20.83 2.44
CA SER A 95 20.07 21.92 1.47
C SER A 95 19.53 23.19 2.12
N VAL A 96 18.62 23.08 3.10
CA VAL A 96 18.13 24.25 3.85
C VAL A 96 19.24 24.83 4.73
N GLN A 97 19.99 23.98 5.43
CA GLN A 97 21.09 24.40 6.29
C GLN A 97 22.17 25.15 5.51
N PHE A 98 22.43 24.76 4.26
CA PHE A 98 23.34 25.46 3.37
C PHE A 98 23.00 26.95 3.20
N PHE A 99 21.72 27.32 3.16
CA PHE A 99 21.31 28.72 3.05
C PHE A 99 21.52 29.52 4.35
N ILE A 100 21.65 28.86 5.50
CA ILE A 100 21.84 29.50 6.80
C ILE A 100 23.33 29.64 7.11
N LYS A 101 24.09 28.56 6.91
CA LYS A 101 25.54 28.50 7.12
C LYS A 101 26.16 27.67 6.00
N PRO A 102 26.67 28.30 4.93
CA PRO A 102 27.37 27.59 3.88
C PRO A 102 28.72 27.09 4.42
N GLU A 103 28.87 25.77 4.58
CA GLU A 103 30.13 25.13 4.99
C GLU A 103 31.02 24.78 3.78
N VAL A 104 30.47 24.76 2.58
CA VAL A 104 31.14 24.38 1.33
C VAL A 104 30.81 25.39 0.21
N ASP A 105 31.74 25.63 -0.71
CA ASP A 105 31.53 26.50 -1.87
C ASP A 105 30.73 25.79 -2.97
N LEU A 106 29.47 25.46 -2.69
CA LEU A 106 28.53 24.96 -3.70
C LEU A 106 27.76 26.14 -4.30
N SER A 107 27.56 26.08 -5.63
CA SER A 107 26.70 27.05 -6.30
C SER A 107 25.28 26.97 -5.74
N SER A 108 24.69 28.13 -5.41
CA SER A 108 23.33 28.21 -4.89
C SER A 108 22.30 27.57 -5.83
N ILE A 109 22.55 27.58 -7.15
CA ILE A 109 21.71 26.89 -8.14
C ILE A 109 21.63 25.37 -7.86
N ILE A 110 22.77 24.76 -7.53
CA ILE A 110 22.87 23.31 -7.29
C ILE A 110 22.10 22.96 -6.02
N VAL A 111 22.18 23.79 -4.99
CA VAL A 111 21.49 23.59 -3.72
C VAL A 111 19.98 23.69 -3.89
N VAL A 112 19.48 24.68 -4.64
CA VAL A 112 18.04 24.78 -4.97
C VAL A 112 17.57 23.55 -5.75
N LEU A 113 18.34 23.10 -6.74
CA LEU A 113 17.99 21.91 -7.53
C LEU A 113 17.95 20.65 -6.66
N THR A 114 18.92 20.52 -5.74
CA THR A 114 19.03 19.41 -4.79
C THR A 114 17.84 19.39 -3.83
N LEU A 115 17.40 20.55 -3.34
CA LEU A 115 16.22 20.68 -2.50
C LEU A 115 14.95 20.23 -3.24
N ILE A 116 14.75 20.70 -4.47
CA ILE A 116 13.59 20.29 -5.30
C ILE A 116 13.63 18.77 -5.55
N GLY A 117 14.81 18.24 -5.90
CA GLY A 117 15.02 16.80 -6.11
C GLY A 117 14.70 15.98 -4.87
N ALA A 118 15.15 16.43 -3.69
CA ALA A 118 14.88 15.78 -2.42
C ALA A 118 13.37 15.76 -2.09
N LEU A 119 12.65 16.86 -2.32
CA LEU A 119 11.21 16.93 -2.12
C LEU A 119 10.45 15.99 -3.06
N LEU A 120 10.82 15.94 -4.34
CA LEU A 120 10.24 14.99 -5.29
C LEU A 120 10.52 13.54 -4.86
N LEU A 121 11.75 13.25 -4.44
CA LEU A 121 12.17 11.93 -3.98
C LEU A 121 11.42 11.50 -2.72
N LEU A 122 11.09 12.44 -1.82
CA LEU A 122 10.25 12.21 -0.65
C LEU A 122 8.83 11.78 -1.06
N VAL A 123 8.20 12.50 -1.99
CA VAL A 123 6.86 12.16 -2.52
C VAL A 123 6.86 10.79 -3.19
N ILE A 124 7.87 10.50 -4.02
CA ILE A 124 8.04 9.21 -4.67
C ILE A 124 8.23 8.09 -3.64
N SER A 125 9.03 8.32 -2.61
CA SER A 125 9.25 7.35 -1.53
C SER A 125 7.95 6.98 -0.82
N LEU A 126 7.15 7.98 -0.44
CA LEU A 126 5.84 7.75 0.19
C LEU A 126 4.89 6.96 -0.72
N TYR A 127 4.90 7.27 -2.01
CA TYR A 127 4.13 6.51 -3.00
C TYR A 127 4.59 5.05 -3.07
N LEU A 128 5.90 4.80 -3.16
CA LEU A 128 6.47 3.45 -3.21
C LEU A 128 6.18 2.65 -1.94
N ILE A 129 6.27 3.27 -0.76
CA ILE A 129 5.89 2.65 0.52
C ILE A 129 4.45 2.16 0.45
N LYS A 130 3.51 3.02 0.03
CA LYS A 130 2.09 2.66 -0.08
C LYS A 130 1.87 1.47 -1.03
N VAL A 131 2.55 1.47 -2.18
CA VAL A 131 2.45 0.38 -3.17
C VAL A 131 3.03 -0.92 -2.61
N ALA A 132 4.21 -0.87 -2.01
CA ALA A 132 4.86 -2.03 -1.41
C ALA A 132 4.02 -2.62 -0.27
N THR A 133 3.49 -1.79 0.63
CA THR A 133 2.59 -2.24 1.71
C THR A 133 1.36 -2.92 1.15
N GLY A 134 0.76 -2.38 0.09
CA GLY A 134 -0.40 -2.99 -0.56
C GLY A 134 -0.09 -4.37 -1.15
N TYR A 135 1.03 -4.48 -1.88
CA TYR A 135 1.51 -5.73 -2.46
C TYR A 135 1.75 -6.80 -1.38
N PHE A 136 2.51 -6.47 -0.34
CA PHE A 136 2.83 -7.42 0.73
C PHE A 136 1.61 -7.81 1.55
N THR A 137 0.68 -6.88 1.80
CA THR A 137 -0.58 -7.16 2.49
C THR A 137 -1.41 -8.17 1.69
N LYS A 138 -1.51 -7.98 0.37
CA LYS A 138 -2.19 -8.94 -0.52
C LYS A 138 -1.56 -10.33 -0.43
N LYS A 139 -0.22 -10.41 -0.51
CA LYS A 139 0.51 -11.68 -0.47
C LYS A 139 0.45 -12.38 0.89
N LEU A 140 0.44 -11.63 1.99
CA LEU A 140 0.23 -12.18 3.34
C LEU A 140 -1.18 -12.76 3.51
N LEU A 141 -2.20 -12.07 2.99
CA LEU A 141 -3.57 -12.55 3.05
C LEU A 141 -3.79 -13.79 2.18
N GLU A 142 -3.18 -13.83 0.99
CA GLU A 142 -3.16 -15.01 0.11
C GLU A 142 -2.53 -16.21 0.83
N TYR A 143 -1.37 -16.03 1.47
CA TYR A 143 -0.72 -17.08 2.27
C TYR A 143 -1.61 -17.55 3.44
N LYS A 144 -2.18 -16.61 4.21
CA LYS A 144 -3.06 -16.94 5.33
C LYS A 144 -4.27 -17.76 4.88
N HIS A 145 -4.82 -17.45 3.71
CA HIS A 145 -5.95 -18.17 3.15
C HIS A 145 -5.58 -19.59 2.74
N ASN A 146 -4.48 -19.75 2.00
CA ASN A 146 -4.05 -21.03 1.44
C ASN A 146 -3.41 -21.98 2.46
N ARG A 147 -3.01 -21.50 3.64
CA ARG A 147 -2.53 -22.34 4.75
C ARG A 147 -3.68 -23.08 5.48
N ALA A 148 -4.93 -22.65 5.30
CA ALA A 148 -6.09 -23.22 5.98
C ALA A 148 -6.76 -24.40 5.23
N LEU A 149 -6.14 -24.85 4.12
CA LEU A 149 -6.45 -26.08 3.39
C LEU A 149 -5.35 -27.10 3.67
#